data_AF-A0A7V0YFQ0-F1
#
_entry.id   AF-A0A7V0YFQ0-F1
#
_cell.length_a   1.000
_cell.length_b   1.000
_cell.length_c   1.000
_cell.angle_alpha   90.00
_cell.angle_beta   90.00
_cell.angle_gamma   90.00
#
_symmetry.space_group_name_H-M   'P 1'
#
loop_
_entity.id
_entity.type
_entity.pdbx_description
1 polymer ?
#
loop_
_entity_poly.entity_id
_entity_poly.type
_entity_poly.pdbx_seq_one_letter_code
_entity_poly.pdbx_strand_id
1 'polypeptide(L)'
;MLIDGEHYPAVIKSALDVLERQYNYHVAGAVFIGGIEKISGTDSFAELGCPIIREPDPLKGIMAAIDQFNPEMVVDLSDEPVVGYEKRLFFASHVLTRGLPYIGADFWFYPPAFQDVLDKPSLGVIGTGKRVGKTAVSGYICRYLDEAGFKPGVVAMGRGGPPAPEMIAGSKIDITPEYLLDLARAGKHA
;
A
#
# COMPACT_ATOMS: atom_id res chain seq x y z
N MET A 1 16.07 -6.36 5.54
CA MET A 1 16.22 -4.93 5.16
C MET A 1 16.53 -4.82 3.68
N LEU A 2 16.21 -3.69 3.07
CA LEU A 2 16.54 -3.37 1.68
C LEU A 2 17.65 -2.32 1.68
N ILE A 3 18.65 -2.51 0.83
CA ILE A 3 19.82 -1.65 0.72
C ILE A 3 20.13 -1.35 -0.75
N ASP A 4 20.77 -0.23 -1.00
CA ASP A 4 21.32 0.12 -2.30
C ASP A 4 22.85 0.04 -2.29
N GLY A 5 23.45 0.09 -3.48
CA GLY A 5 24.90 0.09 -3.67
C GLY A 5 25.59 1.45 -3.59
N GLU A 6 24.90 2.51 -3.17
CA GLU A 6 25.50 3.84 -3.00
C GLU A 6 26.01 4.06 -1.58
N HIS A 7 25.33 3.46 -0.60
CA HIS A 7 25.76 3.54 0.78
C HIS A 7 26.92 2.59 1.10
N TYR A 8 28.00 3.15 1.65
CA TYR A 8 29.14 2.36 2.11
C TYR A 8 28.72 1.35 3.20
N PRO A 9 29.34 0.15 3.25
CA PRO A 9 29.02 -0.88 4.23
C PRO A 9 29.02 -0.39 5.69
N ALA A 10 29.93 0.53 6.05
CA ALA A 10 30.00 1.11 7.39
C ALA A 10 28.76 1.94 7.75
N VAL A 11 28.16 2.64 6.77
CA VAL A 11 26.93 3.42 6.97
C VAL A 11 25.74 2.47 7.19
N ILE A 12 25.65 1.42 6.36
CA ILE A 12 24.61 0.39 6.51
C ILE A 12 24.75 -0.32 7.87
N LYS A 13 25.98 -0.62 8.30
CA LYS A 13 26.26 -1.19 9.63
C LYS A 13 25.85 -0.26 10.77
N SER A 14 26.08 1.04 10.65
CA SER A 14 25.58 2.00 11.63
C SER A 14 24.04 2.03 11.68
N ALA A 15 23.36 1.88 10.54
CA ALA A 15 21.91 1.81 10.51
C ALA A 15 21.40 0.50 11.17
N LEU A 16 22.07 -0.62 10.95
CA LEU A 16 21.83 -1.89 11.64
C LEU A 16 21.95 -1.74 13.16
N ASP A 17 23.04 -1.12 13.64
CA ASP A 17 23.25 -0.88 15.07
C ASP A 17 22.12 -0.04 15.69
N VAL A 18 21.58 0.92 14.94
CA VAL A 18 20.43 1.73 15.37
C VAL A 18 19.15 0.87 15.43
N LEU A 19 18.88 0.08 14.39
CA LEU A 19 17.73 -0.83 14.35
C LEU A 19 17.77 -1.82 15.53
N GLU A 20 18.93 -2.38 15.83
CA GLU A 20 19.11 -3.32 16.93
C GLU A 20 19.02 -2.62 18.30
N ARG A 21 19.80 -1.55 18.53
CA ARG A 21 19.93 -0.95 19.88
C ARG A 21 18.77 -0.04 20.26
N GLN A 22 18.18 0.69 19.32
CA GLN A 22 17.12 1.66 19.61
C GLN A 22 15.73 1.05 19.41
N TYR A 23 15.56 0.21 18.38
CA TYR A 23 14.26 -0.35 18.02
C TYR A 23 14.12 -1.83 18.40
N ASN A 24 15.19 -2.47 18.89
CA ASN A 24 15.21 -3.90 19.25
C ASN A 24 14.83 -4.81 18.06
N TYR A 25 15.21 -4.40 16.85
CA TYR A 25 14.99 -5.19 15.63
C TYR A 25 16.19 -6.08 15.35
N HIS A 26 15.93 -7.37 15.09
CA HIS A 26 16.94 -8.31 14.60
C HIS A 26 16.86 -8.41 13.08
N VAL A 27 17.96 -8.12 12.39
CA VAL A 27 17.99 -8.20 10.92
C VAL A 27 18.25 -9.63 10.46
N ALA A 28 17.19 -10.28 9.96
CA ALA A 28 17.25 -11.65 9.45
C ALA A 28 18.00 -11.79 8.11
N GLY A 29 18.08 -10.71 7.33
CA GLY A 29 18.76 -10.69 6.03
C GLY A 29 18.64 -9.34 5.32
N ALA A 30 19.46 -9.16 4.29
CA ALA A 30 19.48 -7.96 3.45
C ALA A 30 19.26 -8.30 1.97
N VAL A 31 18.62 -7.40 1.23
CA VAL A 31 18.43 -7.51 -0.21
C VAL A 31 18.94 -6.25 -0.88
N PHE A 32 19.78 -6.41 -1.91
CA PHE A 32 20.15 -5.29 -2.77
C PHE A 32 19.03 -4.97 -3.75
N ILE A 33 18.59 -3.72 -3.76
CA ILE A 33 17.45 -3.27 -4.59
C ILE A 33 17.82 -2.21 -5.64
N GLY A 34 19.11 -1.86 -5.74
CA GLY A 34 19.67 -1.02 -6.79
C GLY A 34 21.15 -0.72 -6.57
N GLY A 35 21.83 -0.18 -7.59
CA GLY A 35 23.24 0.22 -7.50
C GLY A 35 24.22 -0.95 -7.43
N ILE A 36 23.80 -2.17 -7.78
CA ILE A 36 24.61 -3.40 -7.68
C ILE A 36 25.85 -3.29 -8.57
N GLU A 37 25.78 -2.55 -9.66
CA GLU A 37 26.88 -2.29 -10.59
C GLU A 37 28.02 -1.45 -9.99
N LYS A 38 27.75 -0.66 -8.94
CA LYS A 38 28.76 0.13 -8.23
C LYS A 38 29.54 -0.70 -7.21
N ILE A 39 29.03 -1.88 -6.88
CA ILE A 39 29.60 -2.76 -5.88
C ILE A 39 30.68 -3.60 -6.55
N SER A 40 31.93 -3.28 -6.27
CA SER A 40 33.05 -4.09 -6.70
C SER A 40 33.05 -5.42 -5.93
N GLY A 41 33.49 -6.52 -6.54
CA GLY A 41 33.53 -7.84 -5.91
C GLY A 41 34.35 -7.92 -4.61
N THR A 42 35.07 -6.85 -4.27
CA THR A 42 35.88 -6.66 -3.06
C THR A 42 35.19 -5.92 -1.92
N ASP A 43 34.03 -5.29 -2.15
CA ASP A 43 33.25 -4.66 -1.08
C ASP A 43 32.63 -5.77 -0.21
N SER A 44 33.32 -6.10 0.88
CA SER A 44 32.93 -7.18 1.79
C SER A 44 31.77 -6.72 2.68
N PHE A 45 30.54 -6.90 2.20
CA PHE A 45 29.36 -6.78 3.05
C PHE A 45 29.23 -7.91 4.08
N ALA A 46 30.23 -8.81 4.19
CA ALA A 46 30.30 -9.80 5.26
C ALA A 46 30.27 -9.14 6.65
N GLU A 47 30.74 -7.89 6.76
CA GLU A 47 30.72 -7.11 8.01
C GLU A 47 29.32 -6.74 8.50
N LEU A 48 28.29 -6.86 7.65
CA LEU A 48 26.89 -6.63 8.02
C LEU A 48 26.33 -7.73 8.93
N GLY A 49 26.99 -8.89 9.02
CA GLY A 49 26.59 -9.96 9.94
C GLY A 49 25.28 -10.67 9.61
N CYS A 50 24.69 -10.42 8.44
CA CYS A 50 23.46 -11.07 8.00
C CYS A 50 23.60 -11.60 6.56
N PRO A 51 22.79 -12.61 6.16
CA PRO A 51 22.75 -13.09 4.78
C PRO A 51 22.32 -11.99 3.82
N ILE A 52 22.91 -11.97 2.63
CA ILE A 52 22.65 -10.95 1.61
C ILE A 52 22.19 -11.60 0.32
N ILE A 53 21.05 -11.17 -0.18
CA ILE A 53 20.50 -11.59 -1.47
C ILE A 53 20.85 -10.53 -2.51
N ARG A 54 21.57 -10.97 -3.56
CA ARG A 54 21.91 -10.19 -4.74
C ARG A 54 21.17 -10.78 -5.94
N GLU A 55 19.96 -10.30 -6.17
CA GLU A 55 19.15 -10.72 -7.30
C GLU A 55 19.06 -9.57 -8.32
N PRO A 56 19.38 -9.80 -9.61
CA PRO A 56 19.27 -8.77 -10.64
C PRO A 56 17.89 -8.12 -10.76
N ASP A 57 16.83 -8.84 -10.41
CA ASP A 57 15.47 -8.31 -10.26
C ASP A 57 15.16 -8.04 -8.77
N PRO A 58 15.19 -6.77 -8.33
CA PRO A 58 14.96 -6.41 -6.93
C PRO A 58 13.67 -7.01 -6.35
N LEU A 59 12.57 -7.03 -7.11
CA LEU A 59 11.31 -7.53 -6.60
C LEU A 59 11.39 -9.03 -6.31
N LYS A 60 12.03 -9.82 -7.20
CA LYS A 60 12.27 -11.25 -6.95
C LYS A 60 13.15 -11.45 -5.73
N GLY A 61 14.19 -10.64 -5.56
CA GLY A 61 15.05 -10.68 -4.38
C GLY A 61 14.27 -10.42 -3.09
N ILE A 62 13.39 -9.42 -3.09
CA ILE A 62 12.53 -9.10 -1.93
C ILE A 62 11.58 -10.26 -1.63
N MET A 63 10.90 -10.81 -2.63
CA MET A 63 9.96 -11.92 -2.42
C MET A 63 10.67 -13.18 -1.93
N ALA A 64 11.83 -13.52 -2.50
CA ALA A 64 12.65 -14.64 -2.04
C ALA A 64 13.14 -14.44 -0.60
N ALA A 65 13.53 -13.23 -0.22
CA ALA A 65 13.92 -12.91 1.15
C ALA A 65 12.77 -13.09 2.14
N ILE A 66 11.56 -12.65 1.76
CA ILE A 66 10.35 -12.84 2.58
C ILE A 66 10.09 -14.33 2.79
N ASP A 67 10.15 -15.13 1.73
CA ASP A 67 9.90 -16.57 1.81
C ASP A 67 10.99 -17.32 2.59
N GLN A 68 12.25 -16.91 2.45
CA GLN A 68 13.39 -17.54 3.11
C GLN A 68 13.49 -17.20 4.59
N PHE A 69 13.32 -15.92 4.95
CA PHE A 69 13.59 -15.42 6.30
C PHE A 69 12.33 -15.25 7.15
N ASN A 70 11.13 -15.31 6.54
CA ASN A 70 9.85 -15.09 7.20
C ASN A 70 9.84 -13.88 8.16
N PRO A 71 10.21 -12.68 7.69
CA PRO A 71 10.37 -11.51 8.54
C PRO A 71 9.02 -10.98 9.02
N GLU A 72 9.03 -10.21 10.11
CA GLU A 72 7.84 -9.51 10.62
C GLU A 72 7.59 -8.17 9.91
N MET A 73 8.61 -7.63 9.23
CA MET A 73 8.56 -6.35 8.53
C MET A 73 9.70 -6.22 7.53
N VAL A 74 9.55 -5.32 6.56
CA VAL A 74 10.61 -4.92 5.63
C VAL A 74 11.02 -3.48 5.93
N VAL A 75 12.29 -3.29 6.29
CA VAL A 75 12.90 -1.97 6.46
C VAL A 75 13.67 -1.59 5.20
N ASP A 76 13.34 -0.46 4.61
CA ASP A 76 13.93 0.10 3.41
C ASP A 76 14.91 1.23 3.75
N LEU A 77 16.20 0.94 3.59
CA LEU A 77 17.30 1.88 3.80
C LEU A 77 17.84 2.45 2.48
N SER A 78 17.14 2.27 1.36
CA SER A 78 17.54 2.83 0.07
C SER A 78 17.18 4.29 -0.07
N ASP A 79 17.92 4.99 -0.95
CA ASP A 79 17.70 6.41 -1.22
C ASP A 79 17.70 6.76 -2.72
N GLU A 80 17.24 7.98 -3.02
CA GLU A 80 17.41 8.61 -4.32
C GLU A 80 18.89 8.97 -4.56
N PRO A 81 19.39 8.89 -5.81
CA PRO A 81 18.67 8.59 -7.05
C PRO A 81 18.60 7.10 -7.38
N VAL A 82 19.15 6.20 -6.55
CA VAL A 82 19.25 4.77 -6.89
C VAL A 82 17.88 4.12 -6.92
N VAL A 83 17.04 4.40 -5.92
CA VAL A 83 15.68 3.86 -5.82
C VAL A 83 14.69 5.00 -5.57
N GLY A 84 14.10 5.52 -6.64
CA GLY A 84 13.07 6.56 -6.57
C GLY A 84 11.73 6.07 -6.01
N TYR A 85 10.85 7.03 -5.65
CA TYR A 85 9.56 6.77 -4.98
C TYR A 85 8.65 5.78 -5.72
N GLU A 86 8.61 5.81 -7.05
CA GLU A 86 7.77 4.90 -7.83
C GLU A 86 8.17 3.43 -7.60
N LYS A 87 9.49 3.14 -7.59
CA LYS A 87 10.00 1.80 -7.31
C LYS A 87 9.76 1.40 -5.86
N ARG A 88 9.99 2.31 -4.90
CA ARG A 88 9.75 2.05 -3.47
C ARG A 88 8.27 1.74 -3.21
N LEU A 89 7.35 2.50 -3.80
CA LEU A 89 5.90 2.23 -3.72
C LEU A 89 5.50 0.93 -4.40
N PHE A 90 6.15 0.60 -5.52
CA PHE A 90 5.96 -0.67 -6.19
C PHE A 90 6.39 -1.85 -5.30
N PHE A 91 7.56 -1.77 -4.65
CA PHE A 91 8.01 -2.78 -3.68
C PHE A 91 7.08 -2.84 -2.47
N ALA A 92 6.76 -1.70 -1.86
CA ALA A 92 5.83 -1.62 -0.73
C ALA A 92 4.52 -2.33 -1.06
N SER A 93 3.92 -2.06 -2.22
CA SER A 93 2.67 -2.71 -2.64
C SER A 93 2.75 -4.24 -2.65
N HIS A 94 3.88 -4.81 -3.07
CA HIS A 94 4.08 -6.27 -3.07
C HIS A 94 4.40 -6.83 -1.68
N VAL A 95 5.12 -6.09 -0.84
CA VAL A 95 5.37 -6.50 0.55
C VAL A 95 4.06 -6.52 1.34
N LEU A 96 3.22 -5.50 1.15
CA LEU A 96 1.91 -5.38 1.80
C LEU A 96 0.96 -6.53 1.41
N THR A 97 1.04 -7.08 0.20
CA THR A 97 0.21 -8.23 -0.20
C THR A 97 0.60 -9.52 0.52
N ARG A 98 1.82 -9.57 1.10
CA ARG A 98 2.27 -10.64 2.01
C ARG A 98 1.86 -10.40 3.46
N GLY A 99 1.12 -9.33 3.74
CA GLY A 99 0.70 -8.97 5.10
C GLY A 99 1.82 -8.39 5.95
N LEU A 100 2.89 -7.88 5.34
CA LEU A 100 4.04 -7.33 6.04
C LEU A 100 4.09 -5.80 5.96
N PRO A 101 4.45 -5.11 7.06
CA PRO A 101 4.76 -3.69 7.02
C PRO A 101 5.98 -3.39 6.14
N TYR A 102 5.96 -2.25 5.45
CA TYR A 102 7.08 -1.71 4.68
C TYR A 102 7.43 -0.32 5.20
N ILE A 103 8.63 -0.15 5.75
CA ILE A 103 9.01 1.01 6.56
C ILE A 103 10.31 1.60 6.05
N GLY A 104 10.33 2.91 5.86
CA GLY A 104 11.52 3.70 5.56
C GLY A 104 11.87 4.64 6.70
N ALA A 105 12.81 5.55 6.46
CA ALA A 105 13.20 6.56 7.44
C ALA A 105 12.07 7.56 7.77
N ASP A 106 11.20 7.85 6.81
CA ASP A 106 10.20 8.91 6.85
C ASP A 106 8.77 8.43 6.51
N PHE A 107 8.58 7.13 6.26
CA PHE A 107 7.27 6.55 5.98
C PHE A 107 7.08 5.17 6.60
N TRP A 108 5.81 4.85 6.85
CA TRP A 108 5.36 3.55 7.33
C TRP A 108 4.12 3.13 6.57
N PHE A 109 4.21 2.02 5.85
CA PHE A 109 3.06 1.39 5.21
C PHE A 109 2.73 0.09 5.96
N TYR A 110 1.51 0.00 6.47
CA TYR A 110 0.97 -1.21 7.09
C TYR A 110 -0.07 -1.84 6.18
N PRO A 111 -0.14 -3.18 6.11
CA PRO A 111 -1.17 -3.84 5.35
C PRO A 111 -2.56 -3.44 5.91
N PRO A 112 -3.54 -3.18 5.04
CA PRO A 112 -4.89 -2.91 5.50
C PRO A 112 -5.45 -4.13 6.25
N ALA A 113 -5.97 -3.92 7.46
CA ALA A 113 -6.68 -4.96 8.18
C ALA A 113 -8.07 -5.14 7.58
N PHE A 114 -8.25 -6.18 6.77
CA PHE A 114 -9.57 -6.58 6.29
C PHE A 114 -10.31 -7.29 7.44
N GLN A 115 -11.50 -6.80 7.75
CA GLN A 115 -12.40 -7.40 8.73
C GLN A 115 -13.42 -8.25 8.00
N ASP A 116 -13.62 -9.49 8.42
CA ASP A 116 -14.67 -10.36 7.88
C ASP A 116 -16.00 -10.05 8.58
N VAL A 117 -16.60 -8.93 8.17
CA VAL A 117 -17.82 -8.38 8.78
C VAL A 117 -19.04 -8.51 7.88
N LEU A 118 -18.86 -9.03 6.66
CA LEU A 118 -19.91 -9.05 5.64
C LEU A 118 -20.43 -10.47 5.44
N ASP A 119 -21.64 -10.74 5.95
CA ASP A 119 -22.35 -12.00 5.66
C ASP A 119 -22.92 -12.06 4.23
N LYS A 120 -22.76 -10.97 3.46
CA LYS A 120 -23.28 -10.82 2.09
C LYS A 120 -22.15 -10.61 1.10
N PRO A 121 -22.29 -11.09 -0.16
CA PRO A 121 -21.33 -10.79 -1.22
C PRO A 121 -21.13 -9.28 -1.38
N SER A 122 -19.87 -8.88 -1.54
CA SER A 122 -19.50 -7.47 -1.73
C SER A 122 -18.53 -7.31 -2.90
N LEU A 123 -18.54 -6.12 -3.50
CA LEU A 123 -17.70 -5.77 -4.64
C LEU A 123 -17.15 -4.36 -4.45
N GLY A 124 -15.81 -4.23 -4.49
CA GLY A 124 -15.13 -2.94 -4.48
C GLY A 124 -14.88 -2.40 -5.88
N VAL A 125 -15.27 -1.15 -6.15
CA VAL A 125 -14.92 -0.44 -7.39
C VAL A 125 -13.91 0.66 -7.05
N ILE A 126 -12.66 0.47 -7.48
CA ILE A 126 -11.55 1.40 -7.19
C ILE A 126 -11.19 2.17 -8.45
N GLY A 127 -11.16 3.50 -8.34
CA GLY A 127 -10.65 4.37 -9.38
C GLY A 127 -9.20 4.76 -9.11
N THR A 128 -8.29 4.49 -10.04
CA THR A 128 -6.86 4.79 -9.90
C THR A 128 -6.50 6.27 -10.17
N GLY A 129 -7.48 7.10 -10.53
CA GLY A 129 -7.26 8.50 -10.84
C GLY A 129 -8.49 9.37 -10.59
N LYS A 130 -8.32 10.69 -10.75
CA LYS A 130 -9.45 11.62 -10.66
C LYS A 130 -10.38 11.43 -11.86
N ARG A 131 -11.69 11.39 -11.60
CA ARG A 131 -12.75 11.35 -12.63
C ARG A 131 -12.76 10.10 -13.52
N VAL A 132 -12.13 9.01 -13.09
CA VAL A 132 -12.06 7.73 -13.84
C VAL A 132 -13.38 6.94 -13.91
N GLY A 133 -14.52 7.60 -13.74
CA GLY A 133 -15.84 6.96 -13.94
C GLY A 133 -16.25 5.96 -12.87
N LYS A 134 -15.58 5.90 -11.69
CA LYS A 134 -15.96 5.00 -10.57
C LYS A 134 -17.47 5.00 -10.32
N THR A 135 -18.08 6.20 -10.23
CA THR A 135 -19.52 6.36 -10.01
C THR A 135 -20.35 5.80 -11.17
N ALA A 136 -19.93 5.98 -12.41
CA ALA A 136 -20.63 5.45 -13.58
C ALA A 136 -20.59 3.91 -13.59
N VAL A 137 -19.42 3.31 -13.31
CA VAL A 137 -19.24 1.85 -13.23
C VAL A 137 -20.04 1.27 -12.07
N SER A 138 -19.93 1.85 -10.87
CA SER A 138 -20.73 1.43 -9.71
C SER A 138 -22.24 1.52 -9.99
N GLY A 139 -22.69 2.60 -10.62
CA GLY A 139 -24.09 2.77 -10.99
C GLY A 139 -24.58 1.73 -12.02
N TYR A 140 -23.75 1.41 -13.02
CA TYR A 140 -24.05 0.35 -13.98
C TYR A 140 -24.20 -1.02 -13.31
N ILE A 141 -23.24 -1.39 -12.46
CA ILE A 141 -23.27 -2.67 -11.72
C ILE A 141 -24.53 -2.75 -10.85
N CYS A 142 -24.89 -1.67 -10.16
CA CYS A 142 -26.07 -1.66 -9.31
C CYS A 142 -27.36 -1.86 -10.11
N ARG A 143 -27.52 -1.18 -11.25
CA ARG A 143 -28.71 -1.38 -12.11
C ARG A 143 -28.77 -2.81 -12.65
N TYR A 144 -27.64 -3.35 -13.10
CA TYR A 144 -27.57 -4.73 -13.59
C TYR A 144 -27.97 -5.74 -12.50
N LEU A 145 -27.49 -5.57 -11.27
CA LEU A 145 -27.84 -6.43 -10.14
C LEU A 145 -29.31 -6.30 -9.74
N ASP A 146 -29.86 -5.08 -9.74
CA ASP A 146 -31.28 -4.83 -9.46
C ASP A 146 -32.19 -5.49 -10.51
N GLU A 147 -31.85 -5.35 -11.80
CA GLU A 147 -32.54 -6.03 -12.91
C GLU A 147 -32.48 -7.57 -12.80
N ALA A 148 -31.40 -8.10 -12.23
CA ALA A 148 -31.24 -9.52 -11.93
C ALA A 148 -31.96 -9.98 -10.64
N GLY A 149 -32.70 -9.09 -9.96
CA GLY A 149 -33.50 -9.39 -8.78
C GLY A 149 -32.75 -9.29 -7.44
N PHE A 150 -31.51 -8.78 -7.44
CA PHE A 150 -30.79 -8.46 -6.20
C PHE A 150 -31.22 -7.10 -5.64
N LYS A 151 -30.78 -6.78 -4.42
CA LYS A 151 -31.01 -5.49 -3.76
C LYS A 151 -29.66 -4.86 -3.39
N PRO A 152 -28.90 -4.31 -4.35
CA PRO A 152 -27.57 -3.81 -4.10
C PRO A 152 -27.60 -2.58 -3.18
N GLY A 153 -26.71 -2.55 -2.19
CA GLY A 153 -26.43 -1.38 -1.38
C GLY A 153 -25.10 -0.76 -1.81
N VAL A 154 -25.05 0.56 -1.97
CA VAL A 154 -23.82 1.28 -2.30
C VAL A 154 -23.28 1.97 -1.06
N VAL A 155 -22.07 1.58 -0.64
CA VAL A 155 -21.32 2.31 0.40
C VAL A 155 -20.35 3.25 -0.31
N ALA A 156 -20.67 4.54 -0.31
CA ALA A 156 -19.81 5.57 -0.87
C ALA A 156 -19.07 6.29 0.26
N MET A 157 -17.78 5.98 0.43
CA MET A 157 -16.90 6.69 1.37
C MET A 157 -16.12 7.78 0.61
N GLY A 158 -16.12 8.99 1.14
CA GLY A 158 -15.37 10.13 0.62
C GLY A 158 -14.73 10.92 1.73
N ARG A 159 -13.57 11.55 1.46
CA ARG A 159 -12.84 12.36 2.46
C ARG A 159 -13.58 13.63 2.91
N GLY A 160 -14.67 14.01 2.23
CA GLY A 160 -15.51 15.17 2.56
C GLY A 160 -16.95 14.82 2.94
N GLY A 161 -17.22 13.56 3.30
CA GLY A 161 -18.55 13.13 3.74
C GLY A 161 -18.91 13.63 5.15
N PRO A 162 -20.17 13.48 5.56
CA PRO A 162 -20.63 13.81 6.91
C PRO A 162 -19.93 12.95 7.99
N PRO A 163 -19.91 13.41 9.25
CA PRO A 163 -19.24 12.70 10.35
C PRO A 163 -19.91 11.36 10.73
N ALA A 164 -21.17 11.19 10.38
CA ALA A 164 -21.92 9.94 10.56
C ALA A 164 -22.43 9.43 9.19
N PRO A 165 -22.55 8.10 8.99
CA PRO A 165 -23.11 7.54 7.77
C PRO A 165 -24.54 8.04 7.52
N GLU A 166 -24.81 8.56 6.32
CA GLU A 166 -26.16 8.91 5.88
C GLU A 166 -26.71 7.81 4.95
N MET A 167 -27.92 7.34 5.24
CA MET A 167 -28.62 6.37 4.39
C MET A 167 -29.54 7.09 3.40
N ILE A 168 -29.29 6.87 2.11
CA ILE A 168 -30.15 7.35 1.03
C ILE A 168 -30.98 6.18 0.50
N ALA A 169 -32.30 6.22 0.71
CA ALA A 169 -33.21 5.22 0.18
C ALA A 169 -33.57 5.55 -1.27
N GLY A 170 -32.68 5.23 -2.21
CA GLY A 170 -32.82 5.61 -3.63
C GLY A 170 -34.12 5.16 -4.30
N SER A 171 -34.73 4.05 -3.86
CA SER A 171 -36.02 3.58 -4.39
C SER A 171 -37.24 4.35 -3.86
N LYS A 172 -37.04 5.27 -2.90
CA LYS A 172 -38.09 6.08 -2.27
C LYS A 172 -37.94 7.57 -2.55
N ILE A 173 -36.92 7.96 -3.30
CA ILE A 173 -36.58 9.35 -3.57
C ILE A 173 -36.58 9.54 -5.08
N ASP A 174 -37.33 10.53 -5.54
CA ASP A 174 -37.20 11.01 -6.91
C ASP A 174 -36.13 12.11 -6.93
N ILE A 175 -35.05 11.89 -7.67
CA ILE A 175 -33.92 12.83 -7.72
C ILE A 175 -34.23 13.87 -8.80
N THR A 176 -34.94 14.94 -8.41
CA THR A 176 -35.23 16.07 -9.30
C THR A 176 -34.21 17.21 -9.11
N PRO A 177 -34.08 18.14 -10.07
CA PRO A 177 -33.26 19.34 -9.91
C PRO A 177 -33.63 20.16 -8.66
N GLU A 178 -34.92 20.28 -8.35
CA GLU A 178 -35.43 21.02 -7.18
C GLU A 178 -34.96 20.37 -5.89
N TYR A 179 -35.05 19.03 -5.81
CA TYR A 179 -34.56 18.26 -4.67
C TYR A 179 -33.06 18.52 -4.41
N LEU A 180 -32.24 18.51 -5.46
CA LEU A 180 -30.80 18.79 -5.36
C LEU A 180 -30.52 20.24 -4.93
N LEU A 181 -31.29 21.21 -5.43
CA LEU A 181 -31.16 22.62 -5.05
C LEU A 181 -31.51 22.83 -3.57
N ASP A 182 -32.53 22.15 -3.06
CA ASP A 182 -32.92 22.26 -1.66
C ASP A 182 -31.89 21.60 -0.72
N LEU A 183 -31.28 20.48 -1.13
CA LEU A 183 -30.14 19.89 -0.42
C LEU A 183 -28.94 20.85 -0.36
N ALA A 184 -28.60 21.48 -1.49
CA ALA A 184 -27.49 22.45 -1.54
C ALA A 184 -27.77 23.67 -0.64
N ARG A 185 -29.00 24.19 -0.64
CA ARG A 185 -29.43 25.30 0.24
C ARG A 185 -29.36 24.93 1.73
N ALA A 186 -29.60 23.67 2.07
CA ALA A 186 -29.43 23.15 3.42
C ALA A 186 -27.96 22.93 3.82
N GLY A 187 -27.00 23.33 2.98
CA GLY A 187 -25.57 23.19 3.25
C GLY A 187 -25.04 21.77 3.07
N LYS A 188 -25.82 20.88 2.45
CA LYS A 188 -25.38 19.52 2.11
C LYS A 188 -24.66 19.54 0.76
N HIS A 189 -23.76 18.58 0.56
CA HIS A 189 -23.20 18.33 -0.76
C HIS A 189 -24.27 17.65 -1.63
N ALA A 190 -24.78 18.39 -2.62
CA ALA A 190 -25.71 17.91 -3.64
C ALA A 190 -24.97 17.28 -4.83
#